data_AF-A0A640KDS5-F1
#
_entry.id   AF-A0A640KDS5-F1
#
_cell.length_a   1.000
_cell.length_b   1.000
_cell.length_c   1.000
_cell.angle_alpha   90.00
_cell.angle_beta   90.00
_cell.angle_gamma   90.00
#
_symmetry.space_group_name_H-M   'P 1'
#
loop_
_entity.id
_entity.type
_entity.pdbx_description
1 polymer ?
#
loop_
_entity_poly.entity_id
_entity_poly.type
_entity_poly.pdbx_seq_one_letter_code
_entity_poly.pdbx_strand_id
1 'polypeptide(L)'
;MPPKTTLPSCSTSRAAAPCPQRSSLPIRGDGGGAPPTAAQSSLVRGSLTTATKTASTRDGGTLVPGGASTYGDIVESDMVHDEIRELGTQVKSMIAQHLPRHGTSEEQVMWGVRQFGPSKESRQVLNKENDAARLAWETGVYCIWRCLEKPRLRGANEDFCCRIGYRHVCFCGHPLAAHTTPSCAANSSAAAQGSRGQDTVACGGGSEHGNRPSCGSSTAPVTDVQLSQWKGRCEEVGCSCARYRYIPNTPLEIGEGWLTRRANWKASEWCAKCRCGHGHKAHDPKTMRCKSCGGCSGFTSAFLCVVCDLPWEAHETVWESEGVRVSDGHPVCEAYAPLAGIDWDVREAVLTDVTMGGRIEPSATYLALKQRASAPCALADKTTSETTAPSASRSIACGRPSSTAATKSREGRPSANVLPAITATPAADPILDVEYCRFCATVYKRPEAKFCAQCGQPRPQRAIKLR
;
A
#
# COMPACT_ATOMS: atom_id res chain seq x y z
N MET A 1 -18.65 -6.35 -36.00
CA MET A 1 -18.76 -7.44 -35.00
C MET A 1 -18.34 -8.73 -35.66
N PRO A 2 -17.23 -9.36 -35.25
CA PRO A 2 -16.87 -10.68 -35.76
C PRO A 2 -17.66 -11.78 -35.03
N PRO A 3 -17.93 -12.92 -35.69
CA PRO A 3 -18.84 -13.95 -35.18
C PRO A 3 -18.22 -14.80 -34.07
N LYS A 4 -19.08 -15.24 -33.13
CA LYS A 4 -18.75 -16.12 -32.01
C LYS A 4 -18.35 -17.51 -32.51
N THR A 5 -17.14 -17.93 -32.15
CA THR A 5 -16.65 -19.29 -32.32
C THR A 5 -17.10 -20.14 -31.12
N THR A 6 -17.87 -21.18 -31.39
CA THR A 6 -18.34 -22.16 -30.40
C THR A 6 -17.26 -23.23 -30.20
N LEU A 7 -16.81 -23.45 -28.96
CA LEU A 7 -15.91 -24.55 -28.60
C LEU A 7 -16.69 -25.75 -28.05
N PRO A 8 -16.22 -27.00 -28.29
CA PRO A 8 -16.90 -28.21 -27.85
C PRO A 8 -16.62 -28.55 -26.39
N SER A 9 -17.65 -29.07 -25.71
CA SER A 9 -17.60 -29.60 -24.35
C SER A 9 -16.94 -30.99 -24.31
N CYS A 10 -15.82 -31.12 -23.61
CA CYS A 10 -15.26 -32.42 -23.23
C CYS A 10 -15.86 -32.86 -21.88
N SER A 11 -16.60 -33.96 -21.92
CA SER A 11 -17.07 -34.72 -20.76
C SER A 11 -15.99 -35.70 -20.30
N THR A 12 -15.61 -35.63 -19.03
CA THR A 12 -14.88 -36.71 -18.35
C THR A 12 -15.66 -37.14 -17.11
N SER A 13 -16.12 -38.38 -17.18
CA SER A 13 -16.80 -39.14 -16.14
C SER A 13 -15.77 -39.78 -15.22
N ARG A 14 -15.95 -39.67 -13.88
CA ARG A 14 -15.50 -40.72 -12.96
C ARG A 14 -16.18 -40.69 -11.58
N ALA A 15 -16.86 -41.81 -11.34
CA ALA A 15 -17.05 -42.57 -10.09
C ALA A 15 -17.45 -41.84 -8.79
N ALA A 16 -18.70 -42.09 -8.40
CA ALA A 16 -19.26 -41.85 -7.08
C ALA A 16 -19.07 -43.07 -6.15
N ALA A 17 -18.94 -42.81 -4.84
CA ALA A 17 -19.20 -43.76 -3.76
C ALA A 17 -20.09 -43.07 -2.69
N PRO A 18 -20.90 -43.82 -1.91
CA PRO A 18 -22.18 -43.33 -1.39
C PRO A 18 -22.11 -42.85 0.06
N CYS A 19 -22.99 -41.91 0.42
CA CYS A 19 -23.32 -41.60 1.82
C CYS A 19 -24.84 -41.50 2.00
N PRO A 20 -25.37 -41.82 3.20
CA PRO A 20 -26.72 -42.33 3.35
C PRO A 20 -27.79 -41.26 3.56
N GLN A 21 -29.01 -41.72 3.29
CA GLN A 21 -30.28 -40.99 3.31
C GLN A 21 -30.62 -40.40 4.67
N ARG A 22 -31.25 -39.22 4.65
CA ARG A 22 -32.12 -38.74 5.74
C ARG A 22 -33.37 -38.06 5.17
N SER A 23 -34.45 -38.83 5.20
CA SER A 23 -35.85 -38.47 5.46
C SER A 23 -36.35 -37.07 5.07
N SER A 24 -37.17 -37.10 4.01
CA SER A 24 -38.18 -36.16 3.55
C SER A 24 -39.38 -36.00 4.50
N LEU A 25 -40.00 -34.81 4.52
CA LEU A 25 -41.43 -34.51 4.79
C LEU A 25 -41.67 -32.97 4.60
N PRO A 26 -42.91 -32.46 4.36
CA PRO A 26 -43.54 -32.40 3.05
C PRO A 26 -43.83 -30.96 2.57
N ILE A 27 -44.12 -30.87 1.26
CA ILE A 27 -44.51 -29.67 0.52
C ILE A 27 -46.01 -29.40 0.68
N ARG A 28 -46.36 -28.15 1.03
CA ARG A 28 -47.61 -27.44 0.66
C ARG A 28 -47.14 -26.16 -0.05
N GLY A 29 -47.67 -25.69 -1.18
CA GLY A 29 -48.99 -25.88 -1.77
C GLY A 29 -49.72 -24.52 -1.82
N ASP A 30 -49.54 -23.82 -2.95
CA ASP A 30 -50.37 -22.77 -3.58
C ASP A 30 -50.56 -21.33 -3.04
N GLY A 31 -50.60 -20.43 -4.03
CA GLY A 31 -50.99 -19.01 -3.99
C GLY A 31 -49.88 -18.10 -4.55
N GLY A 32 -49.86 -17.63 -5.80
CA GLY A 32 -50.96 -17.09 -6.60
C GLY A 32 -51.06 -15.57 -6.38
N GLY A 33 -50.25 -14.77 -7.08
CA GLY A 33 -50.26 -13.30 -6.96
C GLY A 33 -49.48 -12.59 -8.06
N ALA A 34 -50.20 -11.80 -8.86
CA ALA A 34 -49.80 -11.10 -10.07
C ALA A 34 -48.72 -10.00 -9.89
N PRO A 35 -48.04 -9.57 -10.98
CA PRO A 35 -47.03 -8.51 -10.93
C PRO A 35 -47.62 -7.10 -11.05
N PRO A 36 -47.14 -6.08 -10.31
CA PRO A 36 -47.46 -4.70 -10.63
C PRO A 36 -46.50 -4.14 -11.69
N THR A 37 -47.09 -3.87 -12.85
CA THR A 37 -46.95 -2.67 -13.68
C THR A 37 -45.72 -1.76 -13.45
N ALA A 38 -44.91 -1.70 -14.51
CA ALA A 38 -43.89 -0.70 -14.75
C ALA A 38 -44.51 0.70 -14.90
N ALA A 39 -44.18 1.62 -13.99
CA ALA A 39 -44.39 3.05 -14.18
C ALA A 39 -43.19 3.64 -14.92
N GLN A 40 -43.38 3.94 -16.20
CA GLN A 40 -42.45 4.73 -17.01
C GLN A 40 -42.72 6.21 -16.74
N SER A 41 -41.78 6.88 -16.08
CA SER A 41 -41.81 8.32 -15.85
C SER A 41 -41.30 9.04 -17.09
N SER A 42 -42.22 9.56 -17.90
CA SER A 42 -41.93 10.47 -19.01
C SER A 42 -41.66 11.88 -18.48
N LEU A 43 -40.37 12.22 -18.31
CA LEU A 43 -39.96 13.61 -18.05
C LEU A 43 -39.87 14.38 -19.38
N VAL A 44 -40.87 15.25 -19.57
CA VAL A 44 -40.92 16.32 -20.55
C VAL A 44 -39.73 17.25 -20.33
N ARG A 45 -38.80 17.28 -21.29
CA ARG A 45 -37.65 18.19 -21.29
C ARG A 45 -38.11 19.54 -21.87
N GLY A 46 -38.37 20.50 -20.98
CA GLY A 46 -38.64 21.89 -21.35
C GLY A 46 -37.41 22.54 -21.99
N SER A 47 -37.59 23.03 -23.21
CA SER A 47 -36.58 23.77 -23.98
C SER A 47 -36.55 25.22 -23.48
N LEU A 48 -35.46 25.63 -22.85
CA LEU A 48 -35.20 27.03 -22.48
C LEU A 48 -34.55 27.73 -23.68
N THR A 49 -35.31 28.63 -24.28
CA THR A 49 -34.86 29.57 -25.31
C THR A 49 -34.00 30.66 -24.66
N THR A 50 -32.71 30.69 -24.99
CA THR A 50 -31.82 31.80 -24.66
C THR A 50 -32.06 32.96 -25.64
N ALA A 51 -32.47 34.10 -25.09
CA ALA A 51 -32.69 35.33 -25.82
C ALA A 51 -31.37 35.92 -26.31
N THR A 52 -31.25 36.06 -27.63
CA THR A 52 -30.19 36.79 -28.33
C THR A 52 -30.38 38.29 -28.07
N LYS A 53 -29.46 38.91 -27.33
CA LYS A 53 -29.35 40.38 -27.26
C LYS A 53 -28.48 40.86 -28.41
N THR A 54 -29.13 41.49 -29.39
CA THR A 54 -28.54 42.39 -30.37
C THR A 54 -28.06 43.66 -29.67
N ALA A 55 -26.75 43.95 -29.76
CA ALA A 55 -26.19 45.23 -29.37
C ALA A 55 -25.69 45.96 -30.62
N SER A 56 -26.22 47.17 -30.76
CA SER A 56 -26.09 48.10 -31.87
C SER A 56 -24.69 48.68 -31.97
N THR A 57 -24.22 48.80 -33.21
CA THR A 57 -23.13 49.66 -33.68
C THR A 57 -23.33 51.11 -33.23
N ARG A 58 -22.24 51.74 -32.80
CA ARG A 58 -22.05 53.19 -32.89
C ARG A 58 -20.56 53.52 -33.04
N ASP A 59 -20.23 53.97 -34.24
CA ASP A 59 -18.98 54.67 -34.57
C ASP A 59 -18.86 55.97 -33.76
N GLY A 60 -17.63 56.26 -33.36
CA GLY A 60 -17.26 57.49 -32.68
C GLY A 60 -15.75 57.56 -32.50
N GLY A 61 -15.04 57.89 -33.58
CA GLY A 61 -13.61 58.16 -33.53
C GLY A 61 -13.30 59.38 -32.67
N THR A 62 -12.36 59.24 -31.74
CA THR A 62 -11.67 60.37 -31.11
C THR A 62 -10.24 59.95 -30.80
N LEU A 63 -9.29 60.63 -31.45
CA LEU A 63 -7.86 60.50 -31.23
C LEU A 63 -7.52 61.08 -29.84
N VAL A 64 -6.92 60.29 -28.97
CA VAL A 64 -6.34 60.75 -27.69
C VAL A 64 -4.83 60.49 -27.70
N PRO A 65 -4.00 61.50 -27.40
CA PRO A 65 -2.55 61.37 -27.38
C PRO A 65 -2.03 60.79 -26.06
N GLY A 66 -1.09 59.84 -26.19
CA GLY A 66 0.02 59.55 -25.26
C GLY A 66 -0.24 59.67 -23.76
N GLY A 67 -0.91 58.68 -23.16
CA GLY A 67 -0.91 58.47 -21.71
C GLY A 67 0.08 57.37 -21.33
N ALA A 68 1.03 57.70 -20.44
CA ALA A 68 1.94 56.73 -19.83
C ALA A 68 1.12 55.62 -19.12
N SER A 69 1.34 54.36 -19.52
CA SER A 69 0.68 53.20 -18.92
C SER A 69 1.03 53.13 -17.44
N THR A 70 -0.02 53.23 -16.62
CA THR A 70 0.09 53.15 -15.17
C THR A 70 0.17 51.68 -14.79
N TYR A 71 1.22 51.29 -14.08
CA TYR A 71 1.38 49.93 -13.57
C TYR A 71 0.19 49.59 -12.66
N GLY A 72 -0.76 48.78 -13.15
CA GLY A 72 -1.99 48.44 -12.42
C GLY A 72 -3.28 48.44 -13.24
N ASP A 73 -3.25 48.83 -14.52
CA ASP A 73 -4.41 48.66 -15.39
C ASP A 73 -4.68 47.16 -15.59
N ILE A 74 -5.76 46.66 -14.96
CA ILE A 74 -6.26 45.31 -15.15
C ILE A 74 -6.77 45.21 -16.59
N VAL A 75 -5.90 44.77 -17.48
CA VAL A 75 -6.31 44.39 -18.83
C VAL A 75 -7.19 43.16 -18.67
N GLU A 76 -8.51 43.32 -18.78
CA GLU A 76 -9.44 42.22 -19.04
C GLU A 76 -9.14 41.66 -20.44
N SER A 77 -8.05 40.91 -20.52
CA SER A 77 -7.56 40.32 -21.75
C SER A 77 -8.12 38.92 -21.86
N ASP A 78 -9.25 38.79 -22.56
CA ASP A 78 -9.77 37.51 -23.03
C ASP A 78 -8.69 36.69 -23.76
N MET A 79 -7.68 37.36 -24.35
CA MET A 79 -6.54 36.71 -24.99
C MET A 79 -5.69 35.88 -24.03
N VAL A 80 -5.49 36.32 -22.78
CA VAL A 80 -4.73 35.54 -21.78
C VAL A 80 -5.50 34.28 -21.38
N HIS A 81 -6.83 34.37 -21.30
CA HIS A 81 -7.68 33.21 -21.02
C HIS A 81 -7.67 32.20 -22.16
N ASP A 82 -7.63 32.65 -23.41
CA ASP A 82 -7.55 31.78 -24.58
C ASP A 82 -6.18 31.10 -24.71
N GLU A 83 -5.09 31.82 -24.45
CA GLU A 83 -3.73 31.24 -24.44
C GLU A 83 -3.59 30.18 -23.34
N ILE A 84 -4.09 30.45 -22.13
CA ILE A 84 -4.12 29.46 -21.04
C ILE A 84 -4.96 28.23 -21.42
N ARG A 85 -6.08 28.43 -22.13
CA ARG A 85 -6.94 27.33 -22.60
C ARG A 85 -6.26 26.50 -23.69
N GLU A 86 -5.54 27.15 -24.62
CA GLU A 86 -4.80 26.49 -25.68
C GLU A 86 -3.63 25.68 -25.10
N LEU A 87 -2.82 26.28 -24.22
CA LEU A 87 -1.75 25.59 -23.48
C LEU A 87 -2.32 24.40 -22.69
N GLY A 88 -3.44 24.59 -22.00
CA GLY A 88 -4.13 23.51 -21.30
C GLY A 88 -4.58 22.37 -22.23
N THR A 89 -4.92 22.67 -23.49
CA THR A 89 -5.32 21.69 -24.50
C THR A 89 -4.12 20.96 -25.09
N GLN A 90 -3.02 21.68 -25.37
CA GLN A 90 -1.76 21.10 -25.82
C GLN A 90 -1.18 20.14 -24.79
N VAL A 91 -1.16 20.53 -23.51
CA VAL A 91 -0.71 19.66 -22.41
C VAL A 91 -1.59 18.41 -22.29
N LYS A 92 -2.92 18.55 -22.37
CA LYS A 92 -3.85 17.40 -22.37
C LYS A 92 -3.61 16.46 -23.55
N SER A 93 -3.34 17.01 -24.73
CA SER A 93 -3.03 16.23 -25.94
C SER A 93 -1.73 15.46 -25.78
N MET A 94 -0.66 16.12 -25.31
CA MET A 94 0.63 15.50 -25.04
C MET A 94 0.50 14.38 -23.99
N ILE A 95 -0.24 14.62 -22.90
CA ILE A 95 -0.54 13.59 -21.89
C ILE A 95 -1.30 12.43 -22.52
N ALA A 96 -2.32 12.68 -23.35
CA ALA A 96 -3.10 11.61 -23.97
C ALA A 96 -2.30 10.78 -24.99
N GLN A 97 -1.32 11.40 -25.67
CA GLN A 97 -0.46 10.74 -26.65
C GLN A 97 0.67 9.93 -26.01
N HIS A 98 1.22 10.41 -24.89
CA HIS A 98 2.39 9.81 -24.26
C HIS A 98 2.11 9.02 -22.99
N LEU A 99 0.97 9.24 -22.31
CA LEU A 99 0.54 8.40 -21.21
C LEU A 99 -0.63 7.51 -21.68
N PRO A 100 -0.39 6.20 -21.88
CA PRO A 100 -1.50 5.28 -22.03
C PRO A 100 -2.40 5.40 -20.79
N ARG A 101 -3.68 5.73 -21.01
CA ARG A 101 -4.66 5.99 -19.93
C ARG A 101 -4.82 4.80 -18.96
N HIS A 102 -4.41 3.62 -19.41
CA HIS A 102 -4.36 2.40 -18.61
C HIS A 102 -3.01 1.75 -18.86
N GLY A 103 -2.23 1.51 -17.78
CA GLY A 103 -1.09 0.62 -17.86
C GLY A 103 -1.61 -0.77 -18.22
N THR A 104 -1.33 -1.22 -19.43
CA THR A 104 -1.78 -2.53 -19.93
C THR A 104 -0.77 -3.64 -19.67
N SER A 105 0.45 -3.28 -19.28
CA SER A 105 1.51 -4.19 -18.88
C SER A 105 2.20 -3.72 -17.59
N GLU A 106 2.88 -4.65 -16.93
CA GLU A 106 3.66 -4.37 -15.73
C GLU A 106 4.76 -3.34 -16.02
N GLU A 107 5.45 -3.44 -17.16
CA GLU A 107 6.53 -2.53 -17.54
C GLU A 107 6.02 -1.09 -17.72
N GLN A 108 4.83 -0.91 -18.28
CA GLN A 108 4.20 0.41 -18.41
C GLN A 108 3.85 1.01 -17.06
N VAL A 109 3.32 0.19 -16.14
CA VAL A 109 3.03 0.62 -14.76
C VAL A 109 4.31 1.03 -14.06
N MET A 110 5.35 0.22 -14.16
CA MET A 110 6.66 0.46 -13.55
C MET A 110 7.31 1.73 -14.11
N TRP A 111 7.27 1.94 -15.42
CA TRP A 111 7.73 3.18 -16.05
C TRP A 111 6.94 4.39 -15.54
N GLY A 112 5.60 4.30 -15.50
CA GLY A 112 4.75 5.39 -15.01
C GLY A 112 5.04 5.75 -13.56
N VAL A 113 5.25 4.76 -12.69
CA VAL A 113 5.62 4.98 -11.29
C VAL A 113 7.00 5.63 -11.17
N ARG A 114 7.98 5.24 -11.99
CA ARG A 114 9.31 5.88 -12.01
C ARG A 114 9.24 7.34 -12.43
N GLN A 115 8.42 7.65 -13.43
CA GLN A 115 8.31 9.01 -13.97
C GLN A 115 7.47 9.94 -13.10
N PHE A 116 6.35 9.44 -12.56
CA PHE A 116 5.33 10.29 -11.94
C PHE A 116 5.07 9.95 -10.46
N GLY A 117 5.55 8.81 -9.99
CA GLY A 117 5.16 8.24 -8.70
C GLY A 117 3.72 7.70 -8.71
N PRO A 118 3.30 7.04 -7.63
CA PRO A 118 1.89 6.69 -7.42
C PRO A 118 1.05 7.94 -7.14
N SER A 119 -0.28 7.81 -7.27
CA SER A 119 -1.20 8.83 -6.75
C SER A 119 -1.02 9.01 -5.24
N LYS A 120 -1.42 10.19 -4.73
CA LYS A 120 -1.36 10.49 -3.29
C LYS A 120 -2.14 9.45 -2.47
N GLU A 121 -3.31 9.04 -2.95
CA GLU A 121 -4.17 8.05 -2.31
C GLU A 121 -3.55 6.66 -2.34
N SER A 122 -2.99 6.23 -3.48
CA SER A 122 -2.29 4.94 -3.59
C SER A 122 -1.07 4.89 -2.69
N ARG A 123 -0.28 5.97 -2.63
CA ARG A 123 0.83 6.11 -1.69
C ARG A 123 0.38 5.97 -0.24
N GLN A 124 -0.75 6.58 0.12
CA GLN A 124 -1.29 6.46 1.47
C GLN A 124 -1.70 5.03 1.83
N VAL A 125 -2.34 4.29 0.92
CA VAL A 125 -2.72 2.89 1.15
C VAL A 125 -1.46 2.02 1.31
N LEU A 126 -0.48 2.17 0.40
CA LEU A 126 0.77 1.39 0.46
C LEU A 126 1.61 1.71 1.70
N ASN A 127 1.64 2.97 2.13
CA ASN A 127 2.30 3.34 3.40
C ASN A 127 1.61 2.73 4.62
N LYS A 128 0.28 2.56 4.62
CA LYS A 128 -0.41 1.85 5.73
C LYS A 128 -0.03 0.37 5.77
N GLU A 129 0.09 -0.28 4.61
CA GLU A 129 0.58 -1.66 4.54
C GLU A 129 2.05 -1.76 4.94
N ASN A 130 2.85 -0.75 4.64
CA ASN A 130 4.26 -0.68 5.05
C ASN A 130 4.39 -0.50 6.56
N ASP A 131 3.58 0.37 7.16
CA ASP A 131 3.45 0.51 8.62
C ASP A 131 3.03 -0.83 9.26
N ALA A 132 2.13 -1.58 8.62
CA ALA A 132 1.68 -2.90 9.07
C ALA A 132 2.79 -3.96 9.00
N ALA A 133 3.58 -3.95 7.91
CA ALA A 133 4.71 -4.85 7.75
C ALA A 133 5.81 -4.58 8.78
N ARG A 134 6.12 -3.29 9.04
CA ARG A 134 7.05 -2.90 10.10
C ARG A 134 6.56 -3.41 11.47
N LEU A 135 5.29 -3.20 11.79
CA LEU A 135 4.70 -3.69 13.03
C LEU A 135 4.83 -5.22 13.16
N ALA A 136 4.53 -5.95 12.10
CA ALA A 136 4.62 -7.41 12.12
C ALA A 136 6.06 -7.88 12.40
N TRP A 137 7.05 -7.21 11.81
CA TRP A 137 8.45 -7.47 12.08
C TRP A 137 8.82 -7.15 13.53
N GLU A 138 8.43 -5.98 14.04
CA GLU A 138 8.76 -5.55 15.41
C GLU A 138 8.20 -6.48 16.49
N THR A 139 7.00 -7.03 16.26
CA THR A 139 6.27 -7.82 17.25
C THR A 139 6.38 -9.33 17.04
N GLY A 140 6.84 -9.78 15.86
CA GLY A 140 6.73 -11.17 15.42
C GLY A 140 5.28 -11.62 15.18
N VAL A 141 4.31 -10.69 15.15
CA VAL A 141 2.88 -10.97 14.98
C VAL A 141 2.36 -10.38 13.68
N TYR A 142 1.87 -11.25 12.81
CA TYR A 142 1.32 -10.91 11.51
C TYR A 142 -0.20 -10.86 11.60
N CYS A 143 -0.77 -9.67 11.46
CA CYS A 143 -2.22 -9.49 11.33
C CYS A 143 -2.57 -9.30 9.85
N ILE A 144 -3.31 -10.24 9.28
CA ILE A 144 -3.63 -10.30 7.86
C ILE A 144 -5.12 -10.39 7.62
N TRP A 145 -5.56 -9.91 6.46
CA TRP A 145 -6.90 -10.14 5.94
C TRP A 145 -6.82 -11.24 4.88
N ARG A 146 -7.14 -12.47 5.27
CA ARG A 146 -7.02 -13.66 4.43
C ARG A 146 -8.35 -13.98 3.77
N CYS A 147 -8.29 -14.39 2.51
CA CYS A 147 -9.44 -14.94 1.79
C CYS A 147 -9.53 -16.44 2.08
N LEU A 148 -10.72 -16.90 2.47
CA LEU A 148 -10.98 -18.32 2.77
C LEU A 148 -11.38 -19.13 1.53
N GLU A 149 -11.78 -18.43 0.48
CA GLU A 149 -12.12 -19.00 -0.81
C GLU A 149 -10.98 -18.80 -1.81
N LYS A 150 -10.95 -19.61 -2.87
CA LYS A 150 -9.96 -19.45 -3.94
C LYS A 150 -10.15 -18.11 -4.67
N PRO A 151 -9.11 -17.26 -4.78
CA PRO A 151 -9.20 -16.00 -5.51
C PRO A 151 -9.71 -16.17 -6.95
N ARG A 152 -10.52 -15.21 -7.42
CA ARG A 152 -11.05 -15.22 -8.79
C ARG A 152 -10.10 -14.58 -9.80
N LEU A 153 -9.30 -13.62 -9.37
CA LEU A 153 -8.33 -12.94 -10.23
C LEU A 153 -7.09 -13.82 -10.43
N ARG A 154 -6.64 -13.93 -11.69
CA ARG A 154 -5.39 -14.62 -12.01
C ARG A 154 -4.20 -13.85 -11.46
N GLY A 155 -3.26 -14.57 -10.81
CA GLY A 155 -2.09 -13.94 -10.19
C GLY A 155 -2.40 -13.20 -8.89
N ALA A 156 -3.62 -13.30 -8.37
CA ALA A 156 -3.94 -12.80 -7.04
C ALA A 156 -3.09 -13.50 -5.97
N ASN A 157 -2.78 -12.77 -4.90
CA ASN A 157 -2.12 -13.34 -3.74
C ASN A 157 -3.02 -14.39 -3.08
N GLU A 158 -2.48 -15.59 -2.85
CA GLU A 158 -3.19 -16.73 -2.24
C GLU A 158 -3.03 -16.80 -0.71
N ASP A 159 -2.10 -16.05 -0.11
CA ASP A 159 -1.87 -15.98 1.33
C ASP A 159 -2.79 -14.94 2.00
N PHE A 160 -2.79 -13.69 1.53
CA PHE A 160 -3.64 -12.62 2.06
C PHE A 160 -3.96 -11.52 1.05
N CYS A 161 -5.05 -10.81 1.30
CA CYS A 161 -5.50 -9.65 0.51
C CYS A 161 -5.04 -8.31 1.08
N CYS A 162 -4.74 -8.21 2.38
CA CYS A 162 -4.28 -6.97 3.01
C CYS A 162 -3.45 -7.23 4.26
N ARG A 163 -2.43 -6.40 4.49
CA ARG A 163 -1.65 -6.35 5.75
C ARG A 163 -2.28 -5.38 6.71
N ILE A 164 -2.56 -5.81 7.94
CA ILE A 164 -3.31 -5.02 8.90
C ILE A 164 -2.38 -4.49 10.00
N GLY A 165 -2.19 -3.18 10.01
CA GLY A 165 -1.52 -2.43 11.08
C GLY A 165 -2.47 -1.55 11.91
N TYR A 166 -1.94 -0.85 12.91
CA TYR A 166 -2.67 -0.03 13.89
C TYR A 166 -3.68 0.99 13.32
N ARG A 167 -3.45 1.46 12.09
CA ARG A 167 -4.26 2.48 11.42
C ARG A 167 -5.47 1.91 10.65
N HIS A 168 -5.52 0.59 10.48
CA HIS A 168 -6.67 -0.07 9.84
C HIS A 168 -7.85 -0.08 10.80
N VAL A 169 -9.05 -0.03 10.24
CA VAL A 169 -10.28 0.14 11.02
C VAL A 169 -11.03 -1.17 11.11
N CYS A 170 -11.53 -1.45 12.31
CA CYS A 170 -12.43 -2.55 12.57
C CYS A 170 -13.84 -2.21 12.06
N PHE A 171 -14.64 -3.23 11.82
CA PHE A 171 -16.08 -3.13 11.57
C PHE A 171 -16.86 -2.27 12.60
N CYS A 172 -16.38 -2.13 13.84
CA CYS A 172 -17.00 -1.23 14.82
C CYS A 172 -16.73 0.25 14.58
N GLY A 173 -15.83 0.59 13.65
CA GLY A 173 -15.42 1.95 13.32
C GLY A 173 -14.15 2.44 14.04
N HIS A 174 -13.59 1.65 14.96
CA HIS A 174 -12.37 2.02 15.71
C HIS A 174 -11.10 1.47 15.07
N PRO A 175 -9.95 2.17 15.20
CA PRO A 175 -8.67 1.69 14.67
C PRO A 175 -8.19 0.45 15.42
N LEU A 176 -7.31 -0.36 14.81
CA LEU A 176 -6.72 -1.53 15.49
C LEU A 176 -5.98 -1.15 16.78
N ALA A 177 -5.40 0.05 16.85
CA ALA A 177 -4.80 0.60 18.07
C ALA A 177 -5.75 0.70 19.28
N ALA A 178 -7.07 0.69 19.03
CA ALA A 178 -8.11 0.72 20.06
C ALA A 178 -8.64 -0.69 20.39
N HIS A 179 -7.95 -1.73 19.93
CA HIS A 179 -8.26 -3.12 20.24
C HIS A 179 -7.10 -3.74 21.02
N THR A 180 -7.40 -4.75 21.83
CA THR A 180 -6.39 -5.57 22.49
C THR A 180 -5.51 -6.22 21.41
N THR A 181 -4.26 -5.81 21.27
CA THR A 181 -3.29 -6.47 20.41
C THR A 181 -2.38 -7.39 21.23
N PRO A 182 -1.94 -8.52 20.68
CA PRO A 182 -0.88 -9.30 21.32
C PRO A 182 0.38 -8.44 21.41
N SER A 183 1.09 -8.50 22.53
CA SER A 183 2.27 -7.66 22.79
C SER A 183 3.48 -8.06 21.95
N CYS A 184 3.72 -9.37 21.84
CA CYS A 184 4.77 -9.98 21.03
C CYS A 184 4.53 -11.50 20.92
N ALA A 185 4.94 -12.10 19.80
CA ALA A 185 5.05 -13.56 19.68
C ALA A 185 6.44 -14.01 20.11
N ALA A 186 6.57 -15.28 20.50
CA ALA A 186 7.88 -15.85 20.79
C ALA A 186 8.61 -15.97 19.46
N ASN A 187 9.59 -15.10 19.20
CA ASN A 187 10.44 -15.25 18.02
C ASN A 187 11.32 -16.50 18.22
N SER A 188 10.82 -17.66 17.79
CA SER A 188 11.58 -18.91 17.79
C SER A 188 12.84 -18.81 16.92
N SER A 189 12.88 -17.84 15.98
CA SER A 189 14.01 -17.53 15.10
C SER A 189 15.17 -16.80 15.80
N ALA A 190 14.91 -15.97 16.82
CA ALA A 190 15.96 -15.24 17.55
C ALA A 190 16.72 -16.14 18.54
N ALA A 191 16.06 -17.16 19.10
CA ALA A 191 16.70 -18.12 20.02
C ALA A 191 17.70 -19.06 19.33
N ALA A 192 17.52 -19.30 18.02
CA ALA A 192 18.37 -20.22 17.25
C ALA A 192 19.73 -19.60 16.83
N GLN A 193 19.85 -18.27 16.79
CA GLN A 193 21.09 -17.60 16.36
C GLN A 193 22.02 -17.21 17.52
N GLY A 194 21.54 -17.22 18.77
CA GLY A 194 22.32 -16.85 19.96
C GLY A 194 23.04 -18.00 20.69
N SER A 195 22.88 -19.26 20.26
CA SER A 195 23.31 -20.44 21.04
C SER A 195 24.47 -21.24 20.44
N ARG A 196 25.17 -20.71 19.43
CA ARG A 196 26.45 -21.28 18.96
C ARG A 196 27.63 -20.41 19.39
N GLY A 197 28.23 -20.78 20.53
CA GLY A 197 29.60 -20.42 20.87
C GLY A 197 29.74 -19.47 22.05
N GLN A 198 29.72 -20.01 23.27
CA GLN A 198 30.60 -19.51 24.32
C GLN A 198 30.96 -20.67 25.23
N ASP A 199 32.16 -21.19 24.97
CA ASP A 199 32.85 -22.11 25.84
C ASP A 199 33.07 -21.49 27.23
N THR A 200 32.92 -22.37 28.20
CA THR A 200 33.27 -22.26 29.62
C THR A 200 34.55 -21.46 29.87
N VAL A 201 34.44 -20.32 30.57
CA VAL A 201 35.51 -19.80 31.43
C VAL A 201 34.89 -19.34 32.75
N ALA A 202 35.09 -20.17 33.77
CA ALA A 202 34.85 -19.82 35.16
C ALA A 202 35.99 -18.94 35.67
N CYS A 203 35.67 -17.82 36.32
CA CYS A 203 36.51 -17.15 37.31
C CYS A 203 35.63 -16.22 38.16
N GLY A 204 35.88 -16.19 39.46
CA GLY A 204 34.98 -15.68 40.48
C GLY A 204 35.18 -14.22 40.89
N GLY A 205 34.24 -13.76 41.72
CA GLY A 205 34.48 -12.85 42.84
C GLY A 205 34.39 -11.35 42.56
N GLY A 206 33.40 -10.69 43.16
CA GLY A 206 33.39 -9.23 43.31
C GLY A 206 31.99 -8.64 43.49
N SER A 207 31.53 -8.58 44.74
CA SER A 207 30.33 -7.87 45.17
C SER A 207 30.51 -6.36 45.03
N GLU A 208 29.56 -5.66 44.41
CA GLU A 208 29.14 -4.32 44.86
C GLU A 208 27.74 -3.96 44.34
N HIS A 209 26.93 -3.41 45.26
CA HIS A 209 25.49 -3.20 45.14
C HIS A 209 25.15 -1.98 44.27
N GLY A 210 24.57 -2.22 43.10
CA GLY A 210 23.90 -1.23 42.27
C GLY A 210 22.45 -1.64 41.99
N ASN A 211 21.52 -1.17 42.82
CA ASN A 211 20.10 -1.48 42.73
C ASN A 211 19.46 -0.75 41.53
N ARG A 212 19.54 -1.38 40.35
CA ARG A 212 18.99 -0.85 39.09
C ARG A 212 17.52 -1.32 38.96
N PRO A 213 16.54 -0.42 38.79
CA PRO A 213 15.14 -0.81 38.70
C PRO A 213 14.90 -1.57 37.39
N SER A 214 14.73 -2.88 37.50
CA SER A 214 14.22 -3.75 36.45
C SER A 214 12.79 -3.37 36.13
N CYS A 215 12.59 -2.50 35.15
CA CYS A 215 11.29 -2.28 34.51
C CYS A 215 11.09 -3.32 33.40
N GLY A 216 11.17 -4.60 33.76
CA GLY A 216 10.82 -5.71 32.88
C GLY A 216 9.42 -6.20 33.24
N SER A 217 8.38 -5.60 32.66
CA SER A 217 7.11 -6.30 32.53
C SER A 217 7.33 -7.45 31.55
N SER A 218 7.88 -8.56 32.06
CA SER A 218 8.10 -9.80 31.34
C SER A 218 6.75 -10.47 31.14
N THR A 219 5.93 -9.90 30.27
CA THR A 219 4.81 -10.63 29.70
C THR A 219 5.41 -11.69 28.79
N ALA A 220 5.27 -12.95 29.21
CA ALA A 220 5.69 -14.09 28.41
C ALA A 220 5.13 -13.95 26.99
N PRO A 221 5.92 -14.29 25.96
CA PRO A 221 5.46 -14.19 24.59
C PRO A 221 4.22 -15.06 24.35
N VAL A 222 3.32 -14.58 23.50
CA VAL A 222 2.07 -15.30 23.15
C VAL A 222 2.41 -16.54 22.32
N THR A 223 1.81 -17.68 22.65
CA THR A 223 1.99 -18.94 21.89
C THR A 223 1.16 -18.94 20.60
N ASP A 224 1.53 -19.76 19.62
CA ASP A 224 0.79 -19.89 18.35
C ASP A 224 -0.68 -20.28 18.55
N VAL A 225 -0.95 -21.13 19.54
CA VAL A 225 -2.32 -21.54 19.91
C VAL A 225 -3.11 -20.36 20.49
N GLN A 226 -2.49 -19.54 21.33
CA GLN A 226 -3.13 -18.34 21.86
C GLN A 226 -3.37 -17.30 20.77
N LEU A 227 -2.42 -17.16 19.84
CA LEU A 227 -2.46 -16.19 18.76
C LEU A 227 -3.54 -16.53 17.72
N SER A 228 -3.65 -17.79 17.30
CA SER A 228 -4.72 -18.25 16.40
C SER A 228 -6.13 -18.07 16.98
N GLN A 229 -6.25 -18.07 18.32
CA GLN A 229 -7.52 -17.81 19.02
C GLN A 229 -7.72 -16.32 19.34
N TRP A 230 -6.78 -15.46 18.98
CA TRP A 230 -6.83 -14.05 19.32
C TRP A 230 -7.99 -13.35 18.62
N LYS A 231 -8.82 -12.68 19.41
CA LYS A 231 -10.01 -12.00 18.90
C LYS A 231 -9.80 -10.50 18.71
N GLY A 232 -8.94 -9.86 19.51
CA GLY A 232 -8.78 -8.41 19.49
C GLY A 232 -10.05 -7.67 19.90
N ARG A 233 -10.40 -7.68 21.19
CA ARG A 233 -11.58 -6.96 21.71
C ARG A 233 -11.35 -5.45 21.63
N CYS A 234 -12.38 -4.67 21.31
CA CYS A 234 -12.28 -3.22 21.34
C CYS A 234 -12.24 -2.73 22.79
N GLU A 235 -11.33 -1.81 23.10
CA GLU A 235 -11.15 -1.21 24.43
C GLU A 235 -11.83 0.15 24.56
N GLU A 236 -12.44 0.67 23.49
CA GLU A 236 -13.19 1.92 23.54
C GLU A 236 -14.41 1.79 24.45
N VAL A 237 -14.57 2.79 25.32
CA VAL A 237 -15.64 2.82 26.32
C VAL A 237 -17.00 2.78 25.63
N GLY A 238 -17.83 1.80 26.00
CA GLY A 238 -19.16 1.60 25.43
C GLY A 238 -19.20 0.84 24.10
N CYS A 239 -18.05 0.41 23.56
CA CYS A 239 -18.03 -0.44 22.36
C CYS A 239 -18.32 -1.91 22.70
N SER A 240 -19.33 -2.51 22.06
CA SER A 240 -19.70 -3.92 22.25
C SER A 240 -18.89 -4.91 21.37
N CYS A 241 -17.86 -4.41 20.68
CA CYS A 241 -17.11 -5.18 19.70
C CYS A 241 -16.20 -6.23 20.36
N ALA A 242 -16.58 -7.51 20.19
CA ALA A 242 -15.89 -8.64 20.81
C ALA A 242 -14.68 -9.15 20.00
N ARG A 243 -14.52 -8.74 18.75
CA ARG A 243 -13.38 -9.12 17.92
C ARG A 243 -13.08 -8.11 16.82
N TYR A 244 -11.81 -7.92 16.54
CA TYR A 244 -11.35 -7.13 15.42
C TYR A 244 -11.73 -7.83 14.12
N ARG A 245 -12.45 -7.12 13.25
CA ARG A 245 -12.81 -7.55 11.90
C ARG A 245 -12.46 -6.41 10.98
N TYR A 246 -11.40 -6.56 10.19
CA TYR A 246 -11.01 -5.53 9.26
C TYR A 246 -12.15 -5.16 8.30
N ILE A 247 -12.38 -3.88 8.09
CA ILE A 247 -13.26 -3.36 7.05
C ILE A 247 -12.45 -2.33 6.25
N PRO A 248 -12.52 -2.32 4.91
CA PRO A 248 -11.79 -1.33 4.11
C PRO A 248 -12.08 0.10 4.57
N ASN A 249 -11.02 0.89 4.73
CA ASN A 249 -11.04 2.25 5.26
C ASN A 249 -11.28 3.30 4.17
N THR A 250 -11.00 2.95 2.91
CA THR A 250 -11.12 3.88 1.78
C THR A 250 -11.75 3.20 0.56
N PRO A 251 -12.39 3.96 -0.35
CA PRO A 251 -12.88 3.41 -1.61
C PRO A 251 -11.79 2.75 -2.45
N LEU A 252 -10.56 3.25 -2.36
CA LEU A 252 -9.45 2.74 -3.16
C LEU A 252 -9.13 1.28 -2.82
N GLU A 253 -9.24 0.91 -1.54
CA GLU A 253 -9.01 -0.46 -1.05
C GLU A 253 -10.05 -1.48 -1.58
N ILE A 254 -11.16 -1.00 -2.18
CA ILE A 254 -12.21 -1.84 -2.79
C ILE A 254 -12.40 -1.57 -4.30
N GLY A 255 -11.42 -0.93 -4.95
CA GLY A 255 -11.51 -0.60 -6.38
C GLY A 255 -12.49 0.53 -6.74
N GLU A 256 -13.09 1.19 -5.76
CA GLU A 256 -14.02 2.31 -5.93
C GLU A 256 -13.33 3.68 -5.84
N GLY A 257 -12.03 3.75 -6.16
CA GLY A 257 -11.25 4.99 -6.09
C GLY A 257 -11.82 6.16 -6.92
N TRP A 258 -12.67 5.88 -7.91
CA TRP A 258 -13.39 6.90 -8.67
C TRP A 258 -14.37 7.74 -7.83
N LEU A 259 -14.83 7.23 -6.68
CA LEU A 259 -15.70 7.97 -5.76
C LEU A 259 -15.02 9.25 -5.24
N THR A 260 -13.70 9.25 -5.09
CA THR A 260 -12.95 10.41 -4.58
C THR A 260 -12.92 11.59 -5.54
N ARG A 261 -13.27 11.37 -6.82
CA ARG A 261 -13.30 12.40 -7.87
C ARG A 261 -14.63 13.12 -7.97
N ARG A 262 -15.66 12.72 -7.20
CA ARG A 262 -16.97 13.37 -7.22
C ARG A 262 -16.87 14.74 -6.53
N ALA A 263 -17.51 15.76 -7.09
CA ALA A 263 -17.48 17.12 -6.55
C ALA A 263 -17.92 17.22 -5.08
N ASN A 264 -18.87 16.38 -4.66
CA ASN A 264 -19.40 16.35 -3.30
C ASN A 264 -18.77 15.23 -2.44
N TRP A 265 -17.57 14.76 -2.80
CA TRP A 265 -16.89 13.71 -2.05
C TRP A 265 -16.43 14.20 -0.68
N LYS A 266 -16.80 13.47 0.37
CA LYS A 266 -16.35 13.71 1.74
C LYS A 266 -15.80 12.42 2.33
N ALA A 267 -14.48 12.37 2.51
CA ALA A 267 -13.80 11.19 3.03
C ALA A 267 -14.30 10.76 4.42
N SER A 268 -14.70 11.71 5.28
CA SER A 268 -15.20 11.45 6.63
C SER A 268 -16.58 10.78 6.68
N GLU A 269 -17.40 10.98 5.65
CA GLU A 269 -18.76 10.42 5.56
C GLU A 269 -18.77 9.04 4.89
N TRP A 270 -17.67 8.66 4.23
CA TRP A 270 -17.59 7.37 3.57
C TRP A 270 -17.53 6.21 4.56
N CYS A 271 -18.21 5.13 4.16
CA CYS A 271 -18.18 3.87 4.86
C CYS A 271 -18.47 2.74 3.86
N ALA A 272 -17.79 1.62 4.02
CA ALA A 272 -18.05 0.40 3.27
C ALA A 272 -19.55 0.03 3.34
N LYS A 273 -20.17 -0.20 2.18
CA LYS A 273 -21.62 -0.39 2.04
C LYS A 273 -22.02 -1.85 2.14
N CYS A 274 -23.12 -2.09 2.86
CA CYS A 274 -23.87 -3.34 2.84
C CYS A 274 -24.80 -3.35 1.62
N ARG A 275 -25.22 -4.55 1.17
CA ARG A 275 -26.24 -4.71 0.11
C ARG A 275 -27.59 -4.05 0.42
N CYS A 276 -27.89 -3.76 1.69
CA CYS A 276 -29.07 -2.97 2.05
C CYS A 276 -28.91 -1.45 1.85
N GLY A 277 -27.77 -0.98 1.33
CA GLY A 277 -27.48 0.43 1.08
C GLY A 277 -26.92 1.20 2.29
N HIS A 278 -27.04 0.64 3.50
CA HIS A 278 -26.48 1.25 4.71
C HIS A 278 -24.98 0.97 4.84
N GLY A 279 -24.26 1.87 5.50
CA GLY A 279 -22.84 1.68 5.81
C GLY A 279 -22.62 0.69 6.94
N HIS A 280 -21.43 0.09 7.02
CA HIS A 280 -21.07 -0.84 8.10
C HIS A 280 -21.27 -0.24 9.50
N LYS A 281 -21.12 1.07 9.68
CA LYS A 281 -21.36 1.78 10.95
C LYS A 281 -22.83 1.73 11.43
N ALA A 282 -23.77 1.50 10.52
CA ALA A 282 -25.18 1.28 10.86
C ALA A 282 -25.47 -0.16 11.30
N HIS A 283 -24.47 -1.05 11.24
CA HIS A 283 -24.58 -2.43 11.70
C HIS A 283 -24.03 -2.57 13.12
N ASP A 284 -24.66 -3.44 13.90
CA ASP A 284 -24.13 -3.79 15.22
C ASP A 284 -22.83 -4.60 15.09
N PRO A 285 -21.73 -4.23 15.75
CA PRO A 285 -20.44 -4.90 15.56
C PRO A 285 -20.39 -6.32 16.12
N LYS A 286 -21.32 -6.71 16.99
CA LYS A 286 -21.38 -8.08 17.54
C LYS A 286 -22.19 -9.01 16.64
N THR A 287 -23.40 -8.59 16.29
CA THR A 287 -24.38 -9.38 15.53
C THR A 287 -24.32 -9.16 14.03
N MET A 288 -23.65 -8.10 13.57
CA MET A 288 -23.59 -7.65 12.18
C MET A 288 -24.96 -7.28 11.59
N ARG A 289 -26.02 -7.18 12.40
CA ARG A 289 -27.36 -6.81 11.95
C ARG A 289 -27.47 -5.32 11.71
N CYS A 290 -28.15 -4.93 10.64
CA CYS A 290 -28.40 -3.52 10.34
C CYS A 290 -29.44 -2.96 11.31
N LYS A 291 -29.11 -1.87 12.00
CA LYS A 291 -30.02 -1.19 12.93
C LYS A 291 -31.05 -0.33 12.20
N SER A 292 -30.78 0.06 10.95
CA SER A 292 -31.60 1.01 10.21
C SER A 292 -32.74 0.36 9.41
N CYS A 293 -32.51 -0.80 8.78
CA CYS A 293 -33.52 -1.42 7.91
C CYS A 293 -34.24 -2.64 8.53
N GLY A 294 -33.76 -3.21 9.63
CA GLY A 294 -34.36 -4.37 10.30
C GLY A 294 -34.31 -5.71 9.53
N GLY A 295 -34.19 -5.70 8.21
CA GLY A 295 -34.22 -6.89 7.35
C GLY A 295 -32.88 -7.60 7.15
N CYS A 296 -31.75 -6.97 7.52
CA CYS A 296 -30.44 -7.61 7.39
C CYS A 296 -30.10 -8.44 8.62
N SER A 297 -30.05 -9.77 8.45
CA SER A 297 -29.56 -10.71 9.46
C SER A 297 -28.05 -10.63 9.68
N GLY A 298 -27.31 -10.03 8.74
CA GLY A 298 -25.86 -9.82 8.81
C GLY A 298 -25.39 -8.73 7.83
N PHE A 299 -24.09 -8.46 7.82
CA PHE A 299 -23.46 -7.60 6.84
C PHE A 299 -23.07 -8.42 5.62
N THR A 300 -23.47 -7.95 4.44
CA THR A 300 -23.13 -8.55 3.15
C THR A 300 -22.59 -7.43 2.29
N SER A 301 -21.35 -7.52 1.82
CA SER A 301 -20.75 -6.38 1.12
C SER A 301 -21.47 -6.09 -0.20
N ALA A 302 -21.62 -4.79 -0.49
CA ALA A 302 -22.02 -4.29 -1.81
C ALA A 302 -20.81 -4.07 -2.73
N PHE A 303 -19.62 -4.49 -2.29
CA PHE A 303 -18.35 -4.36 -2.99
C PHE A 303 -17.61 -5.71 -2.99
N LEU A 304 -16.59 -5.81 -3.83
CA LEU A 304 -15.66 -6.94 -3.91
C LEU A 304 -14.26 -6.49 -3.51
N CYS A 305 -13.46 -7.43 -3.01
CA CYS A 305 -12.05 -7.20 -2.69
C CYS A 305 -11.26 -6.95 -3.99
N VAL A 306 -10.47 -5.87 -4.02
CA VAL A 306 -9.67 -5.51 -5.20
C VAL A 306 -8.58 -6.53 -5.54
N VAL A 307 -8.16 -7.34 -4.56
CA VAL A 307 -7.06 -8.32 -4.74
C VAL A 307 -7.56 -9.66 -5.26
N CYS A 308 -8.72 -10.15 -4.79
CA CYS A 308 -9.20 -11.50 -5.11
C CYS A 308 -10.56 -11.55 -5.80
N ASP A 309 -11.26 -10.40 -5.94
CA ASP A 309 -12.59 -10.25 -6.54
C ASP A 309 -13.69 -11.11 -5.86
N LEU A 310 -13.54 -11.32 -4.55
CA LEU A 310 -14.52 -11.99 -3.69
C LEU A 310 -15.15 -11.01 -2.69
N PRO A 311 -16.36 -11.31 -2.19
CA PRO A 311 -17.04 -10.43 -1.26
C PRO A 311 -16.31 -10.36 0.10
N TRP A 312 -16.61 -9.34 0.89
CA TRP A 312 -15.95 -9.12 2.19
C TRP A 312 -16.15 -10.29 3.15
N GLU A 313 -17.34 -10.88 3.15
CA GLU A 313 -17.67 -12.04 3.98
C GLU A 313 -16.90 -13.33 3.65
N ALA A 314 -16.22 -13.40 2.50
CA ALA A 314 -15.32 -14.50 2.15
C ALA A 314 -13.93 -14.38 2.80
N HIS A 315 -13.72 -13.34 3.61
CA HIS A 315 -12.44 -13.06 4.25
C HIS A 315 -12.55 -13.06 5.76
N GLU A 316 -11.42 -13.31 6.42
CA GLU A 316 -11.27 -13.18 7.86
C GLU A 316 -9.99 -12.44 8.24
N THR A 317 -10.01 -11.85 9.44
CA THR A 317 -8.79 -11.31 10.05
C THR A 317 -8.12 -12.40 10.87
N VAL A 318 -6.89 -12.75 10.48
CA VAL A 318 -6.07 -13.80 11.08
C VAL A 318 -4.87 -13.18 11.76
N TRP A 319 -4.48 -13.77 12.90
CA TRP A 319 -3.27 -13.44 13.65
C TRP A 319 -2.33 -14.65 13.61
N GLU A 320 -1.13 -14.46 13.09
CA GLU A 320 -0.14 -15.52 12.92
C GLU A 320 1.19 -15.09 13.54
N SER A 321 1.96 -16.05 14.05
CA SER A 321 3.32 -15.78 14.49
C SER A 321 4.27 -15.88 13.30
N GLU A 322 5.45 -15.28 13.44
CA GLU A 322 6.54 -15.49 12.48
C GLU A 322 6.84 -16.99 12.28
N GLY A 323 6.84 -17.77 13.36
CA GLY A 323 7.12 -19.21 13.32
C GLY A 323 6.13 -20.00 12.46
N VAL A 324 4.82 -19.75 12.64
CA VAL A 324 3.76 -20.38 11.83
C VAL A 324 3.90 -19.99 10.36
N ARG A 325 4.19 -18.71 10.08
CA ARG A 325 4.36 -18.27 8.70
C ARG A 325 5.57 -18.91 8.03
N VAL A 326 6.69 -19.04 8.75
CA VAL A 326 7.87 -19.76 8.25
C VAL A 326 7.56 -21.23 8.00
N SER A 327 6.85 -21.91 8.90
CA SER A 327 6.50 -23.33 8.71
C SER A 327 5.61 -23.56 7.49
N ASP A 328 4.74 -22.59 7.20
CA ASP A 328 3.80 -22.65 6.07
C ASP A 328 4.41 -22.11 4.77
N GLY A 329 5.68 -21.68 4.79
CA GLY A 329 6.37 -21.12 3.62
C GLY A 329 5.86 -19.73 3.22
N HIS A 330 5.23 -19.01 4.15
CA HIS A 330 4.72 -17.66 3.94
C HIS A 330 5.81 -16.60 4.19
N PRO A 331 5.72 -15.43 3.53
CA PRO A 331 6.71 -14.38 3.68
C PRO A 331 6.70 -13.78 5.10
N VAL A 332 7.89 -13.56 5.64
CA VAL A 332 8.19 -12.91 6.92
C VAL A 332 9.21 -11.78 6.72
N CYS A 333 9.43 -10.95 7.74
CA CYS A 333 10.39 -9.84 7.75
C CYS A 333 10.43 -9.02 6.44
N GLU A 334 11.59 -8.96 5.78
CA GLU A 334 11.82 -8.23 4.52
C GLU A 334 10.90 -8.71 3.40
N ALA A 335 10.69 -10.03 3.29
CA ALA A 335 9.85 -10.64 2.26
C ALA A 335 8.36 -10.33 2.47
N TYR A 336 7.97 -10.02 3.72
CA TYR A 336 6.61 -9.58 4.04
C TYR A 336 6.36 -8.12 3.66
N ALA A 337 7.38 -7.29 3.44
CA ALA A 337 7.20 -5.88 3.13
C ALA A 337 6.41 -5.66 1.81
N PRO A 338 5.64 -4.57 1.68
CA PRO A 338 5.02 -4.20 0.41
C PRO A 338 6.10 -4.05 -0.67
N LEU A 339 5.77 -4.54 -1.86
CA LEU A 339 6.65 -4.48 -3.03
C LEU A 339 8.03 -5.13 -2.81
N ALA A 340 8.14 -6.12 -1.92
CA ALA A 340 9.41 -6.79 -1.62
C ALA A 340 10.09 -7.44 -2.84
N GLY A 341 9.30 -7.89 -3.83
CA GLY A 341 9.81 -8.47 -5.07
C GLY A 341 10.11 -7.47 -6.20
N ILE A 342 10.02 -6.17 -5.94
CA ILE A 342 10.17 -5.12 -6.95
C ILE A 342 11.47 -4.33 -6.73
N ASP A 343 12.02 -3.76 -7.81
CA ASP A 343 13.21 -2.91 -7.79
C ASP A 343 13.13 -1.79 -6.74
N TRP A 344 14.28 -1.52 -6.12
CA TRP A 344 14.38 -0.58 -4.99
C TRP A 344 14.00 0.85 -5.36
N ASP A 345 14.35 1.31 -6.57
CA ASP A 345 14.04 2.65 -7.05
C ASP A 345 12.52 2.90 -7.09
N VAL A 346 11.75 1.88 -7.48
CA VAL A 346 10.28 1.94 -7.48
C VAL A 346 9.74 1.93 -6.06
N ARG A 347 10.31 1.11 -5.16
CA ARG A 347 9.90 1.14 -3.74
C ARG A 347 10.14 2.51 -3.12
N GLU A 348 11.28 3.14 -3.40
CA GLU A 348 11.61 4.50 -2.95
C GLU A 348 10.68 5.56 -3.55
N ALA A 349 10.28 5.43 -4.82
CA ALA A 349 9.32 6.33 -5.45
C ALA A 349 7.89 6.21 -4.86
N VAL A 350 7.54 5.01 -4.38
CA VAL A 350 6.20 4.68 -3.92
C VAL A 350 6.01 4.93 -2.43
N LEU A 351 6.94 4.46 -1.60
CA LEU A 351 6.85 4.45 -0.15
C LEU A 351 7.53 5.68 0.45
N THR A 352 6.98 6.18 1.56
CA THR A 352 7.61 7.28 2.30
C THR A 352 8.78 6.80 3.15
N ASP A 353 8.71 5.58 3.66
CA ASP A 353 9.79 4.93 4.42
C ASP A 353 10.08 3.56 3.79
N VAL A 354 10.95 3.53 2.78
CA VAL A 354 11.34 2.30 2.07
C VAL A 354 12.13 1.34 2.95
N THR A 355 12.78 1.85 4.01
CA THR A 355 13.64 1.08 4.91
C THR A 355 12.87 0.39 6.02
N MET A 356 11.58 0.71 6.20
CA MET A 356 10.77 0.30 7.36
C MET A 356 11.46 0.61 8.69
N GLY A 357 11.97 1.84 8.83
CA GLY A 357 12.72 2.28 10.01
C GLY A 357 14.16 1.77 10.06
N GLY A 358 14.84 1.68 8.92
CA GLY A 358 16.24 1.23 8.83
C GLY A 358 16.44 -0.29 8.90
N ARG A 359 15.38 -1.08 8.76
CA ARG A 359 15.45 -2.55 8.85
C ARG A 359 15.73 -3.21 7.50
N ILE A 360 15.29 -2.59 6.41
CA ILE A 360 15.61 -3.01 5.05
C ILE A 360 16.67 -2.09 4.49
N GLU A 361 17.81 -2.69 4.12
CA GLU A 361 18.87 -2.01 3.40
C GLU A 361 18.67 -2.10 1.88
N PRO A 362 18.99 -1.04 1.11
CA PRO A 362 19.05 -1.11 -0.33
C PRO A 362 20.05 -2.16 -0.81
N SER A 363 19.78 -2.77 -1.96
CA SER A 363 20.74 -3.69 -2.56
C SER A 363 22.04 -2.96 -2.94
N ALA A 364 23.18 -3.64 -2.83
CA ALA A 364 24.47 -3.10 -3.23
C ALA A 364 24.47 -2.60 -4.68
N THR A 365 23.75 -3.30 -5.57
CA THR A 365 23.56 -2.91 -6.96
C THR A 365 22.86 -1.55 -7.08
N TYR A 366 21.80 -1.32 -6.33
CA TYR A 366 21.10 -0.04 -6.32
C TYR A 366 22.00 1.09 -5.79
N LEU A 367 22.74 0.85 -4.70
CA LEU A 367 23.69 1.82 -4.16
C LEU A 367 24.77 2.21 -5.19
N ALA A 368 25.34 1.24 -5.90
CA ALA A 368 26.33 1.48 -6.95
C ALA A 368 25.76 2.32 -8.11
N LEU A 369 24.51 2.09 -8.52
CA LEU A 369 23.84 2.89 -9.55
C LEU A 369 23.62 4.34 -9.09
N LYS A 370 23.17 4.54 -7.84
CA LYS A 370 22.96 5.89 -7.27
C LYS A 370 24.26 6.68 -7.16
N GLN A 371 25.35 6.02 -6.79
CA GLN A 371 26.70 6.61 -6.76
C GLN A 371 27.15 7.07 -8.15
N ARG A 372 26.92 6.26 -9.19
CA ARG A 372 27.25 6.64 -10.58
C ARG A 372 26.41 7.82 -11.09
N ALA A 373 25.12 7.85 -10.77
CA ALA A 373 24.24 8.95 -11.16
C ALA A 373 24.58 10.26 -10.44
N SER A 374 25.11 10.18 -9.22
CA SER A 374 25.50 11.33 -8.41
C SER A 374 26.94 11.78 -8.65
N ALA A 375 27.74 11.00 -9.40
CA ALA A 375 29.10 11.38 -9.74
C ALA A 375 29.06 12.62 -10.65
N PRO A 376 29.63 13.76 -10.22
CA PRO A 376 29.72 14.91 -11.09
C PRO A 376 30.49 14.52 -12.36
N CYS A 377 30.02 14.96 -13.53
CA CYS A 377 30.73 14.85 -14.81
C CYS A 377 32.05 15.63 -14.76
N ALA A 378 33.01 15.18 -13.98
CA ALA A 378 34.35 15.72 -13.87
C ALA A 378 35.20 15.16 -15.02
N LEU A 379 34.80 15.48 -16.26
CA LEU A 379 35.58 15.17 -17.46
C LEU A 379 35.19 16.11 -18.61
N ALA A 380 35.46 17.40 -18.43
CA ALA A 380 35.65 18.35 -19.52
C ALA A 380 36.37 19.59 -18.99
N ASP A 381 37.68 19.48 -18.75
CA ASP A 381 38.63 20.59 -19.00
C ASP A 381 40.05 20.16 -18.59
N LYS A 382 40.73 19.45 -19.50
CA LYS A 382 42.19 19.52 -19.61
C LYS A 382 42.60 19.55 -21.08
N THR A 383 42.69 20.78 -21.57
CA THR A 383 43.87 21.29 -22.29
C THR A 383 44.25 20.55 -23.58
N THR A 384 43.62 20.95 -24.69
CA THR A 384 44.25 20.86 -26.01
C THR A 384 45.25 22.01 -26.18
N SER A 385 46.54 21.71 -26.12
CA SER A 385 47.60 22.52 -26.73
C SER A 385 48.40 21.66 -27.70
N GLU A 386 48.28 22.01 -28.98
CA GLU A 386 49.24 21.90 -30.09
C GLU A 386 49.94 20.55 -30.37
N THR A 387 49.78 20.05 -31.60
CA THR A 387 50.81 20.14 -32.67
C THR A 387 50.39 19.33 -33.92
N THR A 388 50.14 20.07 -35.00
CA THR A 388 50.52 19.85 -36.41
C THR A 388 50.49 18.43 -37.03
N ALA A 389 49.62 18.33 -38.05
CA ALA A 389 49.41 17.39 -39.17
C ALA A 389 50.67 16.87 -39.93
N PRO A 390 50.55 16.09 -41.05
CA PRO A 390 49.43 15.26 -41.55
C PRO A 390 49.84 13.90 -42.20
N SER A 391 48.82 13.19 -42.71
CA SER A 391 48.84 12.33 -43.92
C SER A 391 49.43 10.91 -43.84
N ALA A 392 48.57 9.89 -43.91
CA ALA A 392 48.60 8.92 -45.01
C ALA A 392 47.39 7.97 -44.97
N SER A 393 46.79 7.85 -46.14
CA SER A 393 45.70 6.97 -46.55
C SER A 393 46.10 5.49 -46.51
N ARG A 394 45.15 4.59 -46.22
CA ARG A 394 44.71 3.53 -47.16
C ARG A 394 43.66 2.59 -46.56
N SER A 395 42.64 2.38 -47.40
CA SER A 395 41.53 1.44 -47.33
C SER A 395 41.96 -0.01 -47.64
N ILE A 396 40.96 -0.92 -47.61
CA ILE A 396 40.90 -2.33 -48.06
C ILE A 396 40.86 -3.29 -46.84
N ALA A 397 39.69 -3.75 -46.39
CA ALA A 397 38.75 -4.72 -46.96
C ALA A 397 39.18 -6.20 -46.77
N CYS A 398 38.35 -6.89 -45.98
CA CYS A 398 37.81 -8.24 -46.14
C CYS A 398 38.76 -9.41 -46.47
N GLY A 399 38.94 -10.32 -45.50
CA GLY A 399 39.46 -11.67 -45.73
C GLY A 399 39.41 -12.56 -44.47
N ARG A 400 38.36 -13.39 -44.37
CA ARG A 400 38.29 -14.64 -43.57
C ARG A 400 38.96 -15.78 -44.37
N PRO A 401 39.10 -17.03 -43.86
CA PRO A 401 39.33 -17.54 -42.50
C PRO A 401 40.47 -18.60 -42.45
N SER A 402 40.67 -19.18 -41.26
CA SER A 402 40.97 -20.61 -40.99
C SER A 402 42.28 -20.96 -40.27
N SER A 403 42.06 -21.56 -39.10
CA SER A 403 42.74 -22.72 -38.49
C SER A 403 44.27 -22.72 -38.37
N THR A 404 44.78 -22.84 -37.14
CA THR A 404 45.29 -24.11 -36.57
C THR A 404 45.96 -23.90 -35.19
N ALA A 405 45.83 -24.95 -34.37
CA ALA A 405 46.80 -25.49 -33.40
C ALA A 405 47.36 -24.63 -32.24
N ALA A 406 46.96 -25.05 -31.03
CA ALA A 406 47.80 -25.47 -29.90
C ALA A 406 49.15 -24.77 -29.64
N THR A 407 49.33 -24.18 -28.45
CA THR A 407 50.16 -24.74 -27.35
C THR A 407 50.31 -23.77 -26.16
N LYS A 408 50.34 -24.37 -24.97
CA LYS A 408 51.15 -24.08 -23.76
C LYS A 408 51.27 -22.65 -23.20
N SER A 409 50.81 -22.55 -21.95
CA SER A 409 51.55 -22.07 -20.76
C SER A 409 52.08 -20.63 -20.75
N ARG A 410 51.54 -19.79 -19.86
CA ARG A 410 52.36 -19.08 -18.85
C ARG A 410 51.52 -18.38 -17.78
N GLU A 411 52.08 -18.41 -16.59
CA GLU A 411 51.64 -17.83 -15.33
C GLU A 411 51.57 -16.29 -15.35
N GLY A 412 50.69 -15.72 -14.51
CA GLY A 412 50.64 -14.28 -14.27
C GLY A 412 49.48 -13.90 -13.35
N ARG A 413 49.67 -14.11 -12.03
CA ARG A 413 48.74 -13.74 -10.96
C ARG A 413 49.09 -12.33 -10.47
N PRO A 414 48.20 -11.32 -10.54
CA PRO A 414 48.43 -10.07 -9.82
C PRO A 414 47.83 -10.12 -8.40
N SER A 415 48.61 -9.60 -7.45
CA SER A 415 48.34 -9.49 -6.02
C SER A 415 46.99 -8.86 -5.68
N ALA A 416 46.30 -9.49 -4.71
CA ALA A 416 45.21 -8.88 -3.97
C ALA A 416 45.78 -7.87 -2.96
N ASN A 417 45.36 -6.61 -3.07
CA ASN A 417 45.56 -5.60 -2.04
C ASN A 417 44.67 -5.94 -0.84
N VAL A 418 45.31 -6.12 0.32
CA VAL A 418 44.68 -6.25 1.63
C VAL A 418 44.22 -4.86 2.07
N LEU A 419 42.91 -4.68 2.28
CA LEU A 419 42.36 -3.53 3.00
C LEU A 419 42.05 -3.94 4.46
N PRO A 420 42.27 -3.05 5.44
CA PRO A 420 42.09 -3.36 6.86
C PRO A 420 40.60 -3.48 7.23
N ALA A 421 40.29 -4.50 8.02
CA ALA A 421 38.98 -4.71 8.61
C ALA A 421 38.69 -3.65 9.69
N ILE A 422 37.66 -2.83 9.47
CA ILE A 422 37.11 -1.95 10.49
C ILE A 422 36.02 -2.74 11.21
N THR A 423 36.33 -3.23 12.41
CA THR A 423 35.37 -3.90 13.30
C THR A 423 34.64 -2.81 14.08
N ALA A 424 33.48 -2.37 13.57
CA ALA A 424 32.55 -1.56 14.32
C ALA A 424 31.39 -2.45 14.80
N THR A 425 31.36 -2.73 16.10
CA THR A 425 30.25 -3.40 16.77
C THR A 425 29.09 -2.40 16.86
N PRO A 426 27.91 -2.66 16.27
CA PRO A 426 26.78 -1.77 16.45
C PRO A 426 26.22 -1.98 17.87
N ALA A 427 26.32 -0.94 18.70
CA ALA A 427 25.57 -0.87 19.95
C ALA A 427 24.07 -0.91 19.60
N ALA A 428 23.36 -1.92 20.10
CA ALA A 428 21.92 -2.02 19.91
C ALA A 428 21.25 -0.81 20.58
N ASP A 429 20.62 0.05 19.78
CA ASP A 429 19.86 1.19 20.28
C ASP A 429 18.70 0.72 21.17
N PRO A 430 18.41 1.43 22.28
CA PRO A 430 17.29 1.09 23.14
C PRO A 430 15.98 1.22 22.36
N ILE A 431 15.20 0.13 22.36
CA ILE A 431 13.85 0.05 21.81
C ILE A 431 13.02 1.17 22.46
N LEU A 432 12.77 2.24 21.71
CA LEU A 432 11.85 3.31 22.12
C LEU A 432 10.43 2.79 21.90
N ASP A 433 9.66 2.65 22.99
CA ASP A 433 8.22 2.41 22.94
C ASP A 433 7.55 3.55 22.15
N VAL A 434 7.27 3.31 20.86
CA VAL A 434 6.59 4.28 20.01
C VAL A 434 5.12 4.35 20.44
N GLU A 435 4.74 5.46 21.07
CA GLU A 435 3.33 5.69 21.43
C GLU A 435 2.55 6.30 20.26
N TYR A 436 1.34 5.77 20.04
CA TYR A 436 0.41 6.21 19.01
C TYR A 436 -0.78 6.94 19.64
N CYS A 437 -1.27 7.98 18.96
CA CYS A 437 -2.53 8.62 19.34
C CYS A 437 -3.69 7.62 19.19
N ARG A 438 -4.42 7.34 20.27
CA ARG A 438 -5.54 6.37 20.24
C ARG A 438 -6.64 6.72 19.24
N PHE A 439 -6.83 8.01 18.95
CA PHE A 439 -7.93 8.48 18.10
C PHE A 439 -7.63 8.43 16.61
N CYS A 440 -6.39 8.73 16.20
CA CYS A 440 -6.03 8.81 14.77
C CYS A 440 -4.82 7.95 14.40
N ALA A 441 -4.28 7.19 15.36
CA ALA A 441 -3.11 6.33 15.22
C ALA A 441 -1.85 7.04 14.66
N THR A 442 -1.78 8.37 14.77
CA THR A 442 -0.57 9.12 14.42
C THR A 442 0.45 8.97 15.55
N VAL A 443 1.69 8.65 15.20
CA VAL A 443 2.83 8.58 16.13
C VAL A 443 3.03 9.93 16.80
N TYR A 444 3.19 9.95 18.13
CA TYR A 444 3.59 11.18 18.82
C TYR A 444 5.03 11.54 18.43
N LYS A 445 5.21 12.71 17.79
CA LYS A 445 6.53 13.17 17.31
C LYS A 445 7.58 13.30 18.42
N ARG A 446 7.15 13.45 19.68
CA ARG A 446 8.03 13.62 20.85
C ARG A 446 7.44 12.90 22.07
N PRO A 447 8.27 12.29 22.94
CA PRO A 447 7.82 11.66 24.17
C PRO A 447 7.09 12.62 25.12
N GLU A 448 7.32 13.93 25.04
CA GLU A 448 6.70 14.95 25.89
C GLU A 448 5.42 15.55 25.30
N ALA A 449 5.03 15.14 24.08
CA ALA A 449 3.86 15.70 23.40
C ALA A 449 2.57 15.38 24.18
N LYS A 450 1.92 16.43 24.72
CA LYS A 450 0.64 16.34 25.43
C LYS A 450 -0.56 16.15 24.50
N PHE A 451 -0.40 16.48 23.21
CA PHE A 451 -1.47 16.43 22.21
C PHE A 451 -0.98 15.80 20.91
N CYS A 452 -1.87 15.15 20.18
CA CYS A 452 -1.57 14.60 18.87
C CYS A 452 -1.43 15.72 17.84
N ALA A 453 -0.31 15.75 17.12
CA ALA A 453 -0.07 16.75 16.07
C ALA A 453 -1.07 16.68 14.89
N GLN A 454 -1.73 15.53 14.68
CA GLN A 454 -2.66 15.34 13.56
C GLN A 454 -4.10 15.67 13.93
N CYS A 455 -4.57 15.24 15.11
CA CYS A 455 -5.99 15.37 15.48
C CYS A 455 -6.24 16.25 16.70
N GLY A 456 -5.20 16.82 17.31
CA GLY A 456 -5.30 17.69 18.49
C GLY A 456 -5.72 17.01 19.79
N GLN A 457 -6.05 15.71 19.76
CA GLN A 457 -6.53 15.00 20.95
C GLN A 457 -5.43 14.83 22.01
N PRO A 458 -5.77 14.95 23.31
CA PRO A 458 -4.81 14.81 24.38
C PRO A 458 -4.25 13.38 24.42
N ARG A 459 -2.96 13.28 24.73
CA ARG A 459 -2.31 11.99 24.98
C ARG A 459 -2.88 11.41 26.27
N PRO A 460 -3.28 10.13 26.30
CA PRO A 460 -3.69 9.48 27.53
C PRO A 460 -2.56 9.65 28.55
N GLN A 461 -2.83 10.33 29.66
CA GLN A 461 -1.85 10.36 30.74
C GLN A 461 -1.70 8.91 31.20
N ARG A 462 -0.51 8.32 31.04
CA ARG A 462 -0.18 7.08 31.76
C ARG A 462 -0.51 7.38 33.21
N ALA A 463 -1.48 6.67 33.79
CA ALA A 463 -1.74 6.79 35.22
C ALA A 463 -0.41 6.50 35.90
N ILE A 464 0.26 7.55 36.38
CA ILE A 464 1.45 7.42 37.20
C ILE A 464 0.93 6.65 38.40
N LYS A 465 1.25 5.36 38.49
CA LYS A 465 1.00 4.61 39.72
C LYS A 465 1.80 5.37 40.78
N LEU A 466 1.09 6.18 41.55
CA LEU A 466 1.62 6.82 42.75
C LEU A 466 2.23 5.70 43.58
N ARG A 467 3.54 5.84 43.84
CA ARG A 467 4.35 4.87 44.59
C ARG A 467 3.81 4.66 45.99
#